data_AF-A0A060CG38-F1
#
_entry.id   AF-A0A060CG38-F1
#
_cell.length_a   1.000
_cell.length_b   1.000
_cell.length_c   1.000
_cell.angle_alpha   90.00
_cell.angle_beta   90.00
_cell.angle_gamma   90.00
#
_symmetry.space_group_name_H-M   'P 1'
#
loop_
_entity.id
_entity.type
_entity.pdbx_description
1 polymer ?
#
loop_
_entity_poly.entity_id
_entity_poly.type
_entity_poly.pdbx_seq_one_letter_code
_entity_poly.pdbx_strand_id
1 'polypeptide(L)'
;MPSLIFVNRFFHPDHSATSQMLSDLAFALARDGRAVKVVTSRLRYDAPAERLPGRETIHGVEVHRIRTTGFGRARLAGRAVDYASFYVAAARAVGAIARPGDV
;
A
#
# COMPACT_ATOMS: atom_id res chain seq x y z
N MET A 1 3.86 -14.27 -15.90
CA MET A 1 4.43 -14.74 -14.62
C MET A 1 3.51 -14.30 -13.50
N PRO A 2 3.30 -15.13 -12.48
CA PRO A 2 2.55 -14.74 -11.30
C PRO A 2 3.26 -13.62 -10.52
N SER A 3 2.49 -12.72 -9.92
CA SER A 3 2.98 -11.61 -9.12
C SER A 3 2.78 -11.83 -7.63
N LEU A 4 3.66 -11.23 -6.83
CA LEU A 4 3.54 -11.14 -5.38
C LEU A 4 2.85 -9.83 -5.04
N ILE A 5 1.71 -9.90 -4.37
CA ILE A 5 0.89 -8.72 -4.02
C ILE A 5 0.97 -8.49 -2.52
N PHE A 6 1.66 -7.44 -2.11
CA PHE A 6 1.71 -7.03 -0.72
C PHE A 6 0.62 -6.00 -0.41
N VAL A 7 0.06 -6.07 0.79
CA VAL A 7 -0.88 -5.08 1.31
C VAL A 7 -0.32 -4.51 2.60
N ASN A 8 -0.06 -3.21 2.62
CA ASN A 8 0.28 -2.50 3.85
C ASN A 8 -0.24 -1.08 3.79
N ARG A 9 -0.71 -0.56 4.92
CA ARG A 9 -1.32 0.79 4.98
C ARG A 9 -0.36 1.88 4.52
N PHE A 10 0.91 1.72 4.83
CA PHE A 10 1.97 2.63 4.43
C PHE A 10 3.03 1.87 3.63
N PHE A 11 3.67 2.60 2.73
CA PHE A 11 4.77 2.12 1.89
C PHE A 11 5.63 3.33 1.55
N HIS A 12 6.83 3.10 1.02
CA HIS A 12 7.75 4.13 0.54
C HIS A 12 7.02 5.34 -0.09
N PRO A 13 7.38 6.61 0.22
CA PRO A 13 8.51 7.06 1.04
C PRO A 13 8.20 7.16 2.55
N ASP A 14 7.18 6.45 3.05
CA ASP A 14 6.82 6.51 4.47
C ASP A 14 7.87 5.88 5.40
N HIS A 15 8.14 6.53 6.54
CA HIS A 15 9.17 6.14 7.50
C HIS A 15 8.68 5.25 8.66
N SER A 16 7.44 4.76 8.67
CA SER A 16 7.01 3.79 9.67
C SER A 16 7.81 2.48 9.53
N ALA A 17 8.02 1.78 10.66
CA ALA A 17 8.83 0.55 10.68
C ALA A 17 8.31 -0.50 9.67
N THR A 18 6.99 -0.72 9.61
CA THR A 18 6.41 -1.69 8.67
C THR A 18 6.52 -1.24 7.21
N SER A 19 6.47 0.06 6.93
CA SER A 19 6.72 0.61 5.59
C SER A 19 8.15 0.32 5.15
N GLN A 20 9.14 0.61 6.00
CA GLN A 20 10.55 0.39 5.68
C GLN A 20 10.84 -1.10 5.42
N MET A 21 10.43 -1.98 6.34
CA MET A 21 10.61 -3.43 6.19
C MET A 21 9.97 -3.97 4.91
N LEU A 22 8.74 -3.55 4.59
CA LEU A 22 8.08 -3.99 3.36
C LEU A 22 8.75 -3.41 2.11
N SER A 23 9.19 -2.16 2.16
CA SER A 23 9.87 -1.51 1.03
C SER A 23 11.15 -2.25 0.68
N ASP A 24 11.99 -2.54 1.68
CA ASP A 24 13.24 -3.27 1.48
C ASP A 24 13.00 -4.66 0.87
N LEU A 25 12.00 -5.39 1.38
CA LEU A 25 11.63 -6.70 0.85
C LEU A 25 11.12 -6.62 -0.59
N ALA A 26 10.18 -5.71 -0.87
CA ALA A 26 9.56 -5.57 -2.17
C ALA A 26 10.58 -5.16 -3.24
N PHE A 27 11.48 -4.23 -2.92
CA PHE A 27 12.55 -3.79 -3.82
C PHE A 27 13.58 -4.90 -4.04
N ALA A 28 13.92 -5.68 -3.02
CA ALA A 28 14.80 -6.84 -3.19
C ALA A 28 14.19 -7.88 -4.15
N LEU A 29 12.92 -8.24 -3.94
CA LEU A 29 12.22 -9.20 -4.80
C LEU A 29 12.08 -8.71 -6.25
N ALA A 30 11.77 -7.43 -6.45
CA ALA A 30 11.69 -6.84 -7.78
C ALA A 30 13.05 -6.84 -8.50
N ARG A 31 14.13 -6.54 -7.76
CA ARG A 31 15.51 -6.60 -8.27
C ARG A 31 15.94 -8.02 -8.65
N ASP A 32 15.42 -9.04 -7.96
CA ASP A 32 15.60 -10.46 -8.32
C ASP A 32 14.70 -10.90 -9.50
N GLY A 33 14.01 -9.97 -10.17
CA GLY A 33 13.19 -10.22 -11.35
C GLY A 33 11.77 -10.71 -11.06
N ARG A 34 11.33 -10.70 -9.80
CA ARG A 34 9.95 -11.06 -9.45
C ARG A 34 9.00 -9.91 -9.81
N ALA A 35 7.82 -10.24 -10.33
CA ALA A 35 6.76 -9.27 -10.49
C ALA A 35 6.16 -8.95 -9.11
N VAL A 36 6.34 -7.72 -8.63
CA VAL A 36 5.88 -7.30 -7.30
C VAL A 36 4.89 -6.14 -7.44
N LYS A 37 3.75 -6.27 -6.76
CA LYS A 37 2.75 -5.21 -6.63
C LYS A 37 2.54 -4.89 -5.16
N VAL A 38 2.29 -3.63 -4.84
CA VAL A 38 1.98 -3.18 -3.48
C VAL A 38 0.68 -2.38 -3.50
N VAL A 39 -0.30 -2.80 -2.69
CA VAL A 39 -1.52 -2.02 -2.42
C VAL A 39 -1.34 -1.29 -1.10
N THR A 40 -1.42 0.04 -1.13
CA THR A 40 -1.14 0.90 0.02
C THR A 40 -2.03 2.15 0.04
N SER A 41 -2.00 2.94 1.12
CA SER A 41 -2.76 4.19 1.16
C SER A 41 -2.02 5.33 0.43
N ARG A 42 -2.75 6.40 0.10
CA ARG A 42 -2.14 7.67 -0.39
C ARG A 42 -1.59 8.57 0.71
N LEU A 43 -1.69 8.13 1.96
CA LEU A 43 -1.27 8.91 3.12
C LEU A 43 0.19 8.63 3.45
N ARG A 44 0.82 9.61 4.08
CA ARG A 44 2.07 9.43 4.81
C ARG A 44 1.82 9.60 6.31
N TYR A 45 2.50 8.79 7.12
CA TYR A 45 2.42 8.81 8.57
C TYR A 45 3.00 10.10 9.15
N ASP A 46 4.12 10.55 8.58
CA ASP A 46 4.91 11.73 8.95
C ASP A 46 4.42 13.02 8.30
N ALA A 47 3.85 12.93 7.08
CA ALA A 47 3.34 14.09 6.33
C ALA A 47 1.89 13.90 5.82
N PRO A 48 0.87 14.00 6.69
CA PRO A 48 -0.52 13.68 6.33
C PRO A 48 -1.15 14.58 5.24
N ALA A 49 -0.58 15.78 5.03
CA ALA A 49 -1.05 16.71 4.00
C ALA A 49 -0.52 16.38 2.60
N GLU A 50 0.54 15.58 2.50
CA GLU A 50 1.12 15.18 1.23
C GLU A 50 0.26 14.09 0.58
N ARG A 51 -0.06 14.28 -0.71
CA ARG A 51 -0.85 13.31 -1.48
C ARG A 51 0.03 12.63 -2.50
N LEU A 52 0.26 11.34 -2.29
CA LEU A 52 1.05 10.53 -3.20
C LEU A 52 0.24 10.13 -4.46
N PRO A 53 0.92 9.88 -5.60
CA PRO A 53 0.29 9.41 -6.83
C PRO A 53 -0.55 8.15 -6.60
N GLY A 54 -1.66 8.02 -7.34
CA GLY A 54 -2.54 6.86 -7.20
C GLY A 54 -1.96 5.55 -7.70
N ARG A 55 -1.04 5.62 -8.66
CA ARG A 55 -0.32 4.49 -9.21
C ARG A 55 1.04 4.98 -9.66
N GLU A 56 2.08 4.22 -9.38
CA GLU A 56 3.45 4.52 -9.77
C GLU A 56 4.29 3.25 -9.75
N THR A 57 5.46 3.28 -10.40
CA THR A 57 6.43 2.19 -10.34
C THR A 57 7.69 2.70 -9.65
N ILE A 58 8.09 2.06 -8.56
CA ILE A 58 9.23 2.47 -7.73
C ILE A 58 10.19 1.29 -7.65
N HIS A 59 11.42 1.45 -8.16
CA HIS A 59 12.45 0.39 -8.16
C HIS A 59 11.93 -0.97 -8.68
N GLY A 60 11.11 -0.96 -9.74
CA GLY A 60 10.52 -2.16 -10.34
C GLY A 60 9.28 -2.71 -9.64
N VAL A 61 8.84 -2.11 -8.52
CA VAL A 61 7.60 -2.47 -7.81
C VAL A 61 6.45 -1.62 -8.33
N GLU A 62 5.33 -2.26 -8.69
CA GLU A 62 4.10 -1.57 -9.06
C GLU A 62 3.30 -1.18 -7.80
N VAL A 63 3.18 0.12 -7.53
CA VAL A 63 2.52 0.64 -6.34
C VAL A 63 1.13 1.14 -6.71
N HIS A 64 0.11 0.63 -6.02
CA HIS A 64 -1.29 1.03 -6.14
C HIS A 64 -1.74 1.71 -4.85
N ARG A 65 -1.91 3.03 -4.90
CA ARG A 65 -2.32 3.83 -3.75
C ARG A 65 -3.81 4.14 -3.75
N ILE A 66 -4.51 3.53 -2.81
CA ILE A 66 -5.93 3.73 -2.60
C ILE A 66 -6.20 4.97 -1.76
N ARG A 67 -7.30 5.67 -2.08
CA ARG A 67 -7.81 6.75 -1.24
C ARG A 67 -8.42 6.11 0.01
N THR A 68 -8.02 6.59 1.17
CA THR A 68 -8.66 6.23 2.43
C THR A 68 -9.42 7.43 2.95
N THR A 69 -10.44 7.18 3.76
CA THR A 69 -11.00 8.27 4.56
C THR A 69 -9.93 8.76 5.54
N GLY A 70 -9.80 10.08 5.66
CA GLY A 70 -8.91 10.71 6.63
C GLY A 70 -9.72 11.27 7.81
N PHE A 71 -10.80 10.58 8.22
CA PHE A 71 -11.78 11.12 9.16
C PHE A 71 -11.22 11.32 10.59
N GLY A 72 -9.99 10.88 10.84
CA GLY A 72 -9.09 11.62 11.71
C GLY A 72 -8.78 10.91 13.02
N ARG A 73 -7.52 11.08 13.45
CA ARG A 73 -6.92 10.50 14.66
C ARG A 73 -7.52 11.01 15.99
N ALA A 74 -8.53 11.89 15.96
CA ALA A 74 -9.05 12.60 17.12
C ALA A 74 -9.98 11.76 18.02
N ARG A 75 -10.62 10.71 17.50
CA ARG A 75 -11.52 9.84 18.26
C ARG A 75 -11.27 8.36 17.92
N LEU A 76 -11.30 7.48 18.92
CA LEU A 76 -11.06 6.03 18.77
C LEU A 76 -11.95 5.39 17.69
N ALA A 77 -13.23 5.77 17.65
CA ALA A 77 -14.17 5.31 16.62
C ALA A 77 -13.76 5.75 15.21
N GLY A 78 -13.24 6.97 15.06
CA GLY A 78 -12.72 7.47 13.77
C GLY A 78 -11.54 6.65 13.25
N ARG A 79 -10.63 6.22 14.14
CA ARG A 79 -9.56 5.29 13.75
C ARG A 79 -10.09 3.96 13.26
N ALA A 80 -11.04 3.36 13.98
CA ALA A 80 -11.62 2.06 13.61
C ALA A 80 -12.25 2.11 12.22
N VAL A 81 -13.03 3.17 11.92
CA VAL A 81 -13.63 3.40 10.60
C VAL A 81 -12.55 3.62 9.53
N ASP A 82 -11.49 4.37 9.81
CA ASP A 82 -10.39 4.58 8.87
C ASP A 82 -9.62 3.27 8.57
N TYR A 83 -9.46 2.38 9.55
CA TYR A 83 -8.86 1.06 9.32
C TYR A 83 -9.80 0.16 8.50
N ALA A 84 -11.08 0.09 8.86
CA ALA A 84 -12.05 -0.75 8.16
C ALA A 84 -12.22 -0.32 6.69
N SER A 85 -12.35 0.99 6.45
CA SER A 85 -12.45 1.54 5.09
C SER A 85 -11.19 1.26 4.26
N PHE A 86 -9.99 1.34 4.87
CA PHE A 86 -8.76 0.95 4.20
C PHE A 86 -8.79 -0.53 3.78
N TYR A 87 -9.12 -1.45 4.68
CA TYR A 87 -9.12 -2.89 4.34
C TYR A 87 -10.16 -3.24 3.28
N VAL A 88 -11.35 -2.65 3.33
CA VAL A 88 -12.37 -2.85 2.29
C VAL A 88 -11.89 -2.32 0.94
N ALA A 89 -11.33 -1.11 0.90
CA ALA A 89 -10.79 -0.54 -0.33
C ALA A 89 -9.57 -1.33 -0.85
N ALA A 90 -8.72 -1.85 0.04
CA ALA A 90 -7.57 -2.67 -0.31
C ALA A 90 -8.02 -4.01 -0.91
N ALA A 91 -8.99 -4.69 -0.30
CA ALA A 91 -9.55 -5.93 -0.83
C ALA A 91 -10.14 -5.72 -2.24
N ARG A 92 -10.86 -4.62 -2.46
CA ARG A 92 -11.37 -4.25 -3.80
C ARG A 92 -10.24 -3.99 -4.79
N ALA A 93 -9.19 -3.29 -4.37
CA ALA A 93 -8.05 -3.00 -5.22
C ALA A 93 -7.29 -4.28 -5.59
N VAL A 94 -7.04 -5.17 -4.63
CA VAL A 94 -6.45 -6.50 -4.86
C VAL A 94 -7.31 -7.29 -5.84
N GLY A 95 -8.62 -7.40 -5.62
CA GLY A 95 -9.53 -8.10 -6.52
C GLY A 95 -9.57 -7.52 -7.94
N ALA A 96 -9.24 -6.24 -8.12
CA ALA A 96 -9.18 -5.60 -9.44
C ALA A 96 -7.84 -5.81 -10.17
N ILE A 97 -6.75 -6.11 -9.46
CA ILE A 97 -5.38 -6.21 -10.04
C ILE A 97 -4.79 -7.62 -10.01
N ALA A 98 -5.35 -8.50 -9.16
CA ALA A 98 -4.91 -9.88 -9.02
C ALA A 98 -5.36 -10.71 -10.21
N ARG A 99 -4.50 -11.66 -10.60
CA ARG A 99 -4.72 -12.63 -11.68
C ARG A 99 -4.57 -14.05 -11.12
N PRO A 100 -5.13 -15.07 -11.79
CA PRO A 100 -4.90 -16.45 -11.39
C PRO A 100 -3.41 -16.77 -11.25
N GLY A 101 -3.03 -17.33 -10.10
CA GLY A 101 -1.65 -17.66 -9.75
C GLY A 101 -0.90 -16.58 -8.96
N ASP A 102 -1.41 -15.34 -8.90
CA ASP A 102 -0.87 -14.31 -7.99
C ASP A 102 -0.99 -14.77 -6.53
N VAL A 103 -0.03 -14.35 -5.70
CA VAL A 103 0.04 -14.65 -4.26
C VAL A 103 -0.05 -13.36 -3.46
#